data_AF-A0A133V9K4-F1
#
_entry.id   AF-A0A133V9K4-F1
#
_cell.length_a   1.000
_cell.length_b   1.000
_cell.length_c   1.000
_cell.angle_alpha   90.00
_cell.angle_beta   90.00
_cell.angle_gamma   90.00
#
_symmetry.space_group_name_H-M   'P 1'
#
loop_
_entity.id
_entity.type
_entity.pdbx_description
1 polymer ?
#
loop_
_entity_poly.entity_id
_entity_poly.type
_entity_poly.pdbx_seq_one_letter_code
_entity_poly.pdbx_strand_id
1 'polypeptide(L)'
;MIRKNNTKDRFLKKEIQYLNRHLPRKRSSLADLLKQEKPKIDTKDGKSHRFKRKELQYLSNLLPKNLHKRLRLPIIITISPQFGRGAAKISGEAECLVALKILEKEKKEEGELLIYRPEIRALRKKLPTTTQYAFQISPPTKSNIHQGF
;
A
#
# COMPACT_ATOMS: atom_id res chain seq x y z
N MET A 1 30.77 -19.80 14.44
CA MET A 1 30.10 -18.95 13.40
C MET A 1 29.72 -19.83 12.22
N ILE A 2 28.44 -20.19 12.04
CA ILE A 2 27.98 -20.93 10.85
C ILE A 2 26.80 -20.17 10.23
N ARG A 3 27.06 -19.49 9.11
CA ARG A 3 26.04 -18.87 8.23
C ARG A 3 25.31 -19.97 7.45
N LYS A 4 24.25 -20.55 8.01
CA LYS A 4 23.31 -21.44 7.29
C LYS A 4 22.01 -20.69 6.89
N ASN A 5 22.09 -19.58 6.14
CA ASN A 5 20.88 -18.83 5.71
C ASN A 5 20.83 -18.41 4.22
N ASN A 6 21.76 -18.83 3.35
CA ASN A 6 21.95 -18.09 2.09
C ASN A 6 21.00 -18.46 0.92
N THR A 7 20.50 -19.70 0.82
CA THR A 7 19.71 -20.14 -0.35
C THR A 7 18.21 -19.97 -0.17
N LYS A 8 17.67 -20.32 1.01
CA LYS A 8 16.22 -20.23 1.30
C LYS A 8 15.75 -18.78 1.33
N ASP A 9 16.51 -17.89 1.98
CA ASP A 9 16.20 -16.46 2.04
C ASP A 9 16.24 -15.82 0.64
N ARG A 10 17.18 -16.26 -0.21
CA ARG A 10 17.29 -15.78 -1.60
C ARG A 10 16.12 -16.27 -2.46
N PHE A 11 15.67 -17.50 -2.27
CA PHE A 11 14.49 -18.03 -2.95
C PHE A 11 13.22 -17.28 -2.51
N LEU A 12 13.00 -17.16 -1.20
CA LEU A 12 11.85 -16.44 -0.65
C LEU A 12 11.81 -14.97 -1.10
N LYS A 13 12.97 -14.31 -1.15
CA LYS A 13 13.09 -12.94 -1.68
C LYS A 13 12.67 -12.87 -3.15
N LYS A 14 13.04 -13.85 -3.98
CA LYS A 14 12.61 -13.91 -5.39
C LYS A 14 11.11 -14.13 -5.50
N GLU A 15 10.52 -14.97 -4.67
CA GLU A 15 9.06 -15.17 -4.65
C GLU A 15 8.32 -13.89 -4.27
N ILE A 16 8.78 -13.18 -3.23
CA ILE A 16 8.19 -11.88 -2.87
C ILE A 16 8.37 -10.84 -3.99
N GLN A 17 9.52 -10.83 -4.67
CA GLN A 17 9.72 -9.97 -5.84
C GLN A 17 8.75 -10.30 -6.97
N TYR A 18 8.54 -11.59 -7.23
CA TYR A 18 7.60 -12.08 -8.24
C TYR A 18 6.16 -11.70 -7.90
N LEU A 19 5.72 -11.92 -6.66
CA LEU A 19 4.40 -11.53 -6.18
C LEU A 19 4.14 -10.02 -6.27
N ASN A 20 5.21 -9.22 -6.24
CA ASN A 20 5.15 -7.76 -6.32
C ASN A 20 5.39 -7.20 -7.73
N ARG A 21 5.44 -8.03 -8.78
CA ARG A 21 5.70 -7.57 -10.16
C ARG A 21 4.64 -6.61 -10.71
N HIS A 22 3.40 -6.70 -10.22
CA HIS A 22 2.30 -5.79 -10.60
C HIS A 22 2.41 -4.42 -9.94
N LEU A 23 3.30 -4.26 -8.96
CA LEU A 23 3.52 -2.97 -8.31
C LEU A 23 4.14 -1.98 -9.29
N PRO A 24 3.91 -0.68 -9.08
CA PRO A 24 4.49 0.37 -9.91
C PRO A 24 6.01 0.38 -9.85
N ARG A 25 6.64 0.68 -10.99
CA ARG A 25 8.07 1.03 -11.03
C ARG A 25 8.32 2.36 -10.34
N LYS A 26 7.42 3.31 -10.53
CA LYS A 26 7.40 4.62 -9.85
C LYS A 26 5.95 5.04 -9.62
N ARG A 27 5.64 5.54 -8.41
CA ARG A 27 4.32 6.12 -8.10
C ARG A 27 4.27 7.58 -8.57
N SER A 28 3.08 8.02 -8.99
CA SER A 28 2.81 9.40 -9.41
C SER A 28 1.96 10.12 -8.35
N SER A 29 2.05 11.45 -8.29
CA SER A 29 1.17 12.20 -7.38
C SER A 29 -0.26 12.26 -7.93
N LEU A 30 -1.24 12.44 -7.04
CA LEU A 30 -2.63 12.70 -7.46
C LEU A 30 -2.70 13.93 -8.39
N ALA A 31 -1.98 14.99 -8.06
CA ALA A 31 -1.91 16.21 -8.86
C ALA A 31 -1.43 15.95 -10.29
N ASP A 32 -0.40 15.12 -10.47
CA ASP A 32 0.12 14.79 -11.81
C ASP A 32 -0.87 13.90 -12.58
N LEU A 33 -1.46 12.90 -11.92
CA LEU A 33 -2.42 11.99 -12.55
C LEU A 33 -3.71 12.71 -12.99
N LEU A 34 -4.15 13.74 -12.27
CA LEU A 34 -5.29 14.56 -12.66
C LEU A 34 -5.03 15.38 -13.94
N LYS A 35 -3.77 15.69 -14.27
CA LYS A 35 -3.44 16.39 -15.52
C LYS A 35 -3.40 15.47 -16.74
N GLN A 36 -3.28 14.16 -16.54
CA GLN A 36 -3.22 13.21 -17.63
C GLN A 36 -4.62 12.94 -18.21
N GLU A 37 -4.76 13.00 -19.53
CA GLU A 37 -6.00 12.63 -20.23
C GLU A 37 -6.35 11.16 -19.97
N LYS A 38 -5.34 10.27 -20.02
CA LYS A 38 -5.46 8.83 -19.76
C LYS A 38 -4.55 8.44 -18.58
N PRO A 39 -5.00 8.60 -17.32
CA PRO A 39 -4.16 8.43 -16.14
C PRO A 39 -3.61 7.01 -16.01
N LYS A 40 -2.28 6.87 -16.04
CA LYS A 40 -1.61 5.57 -15.93
C LYS A 40 -0.21 5.69 -15.33
N ILE A 41 0.32 4.56 -14.90
CA ILE A 41 1.73 4.39 -14.53
C ILE A 41 2.26 3.04 -15.03
N ASP A 42 3.59 2.93 -15.11
CA ASP A 42 4.24 1.68 -15.50
C ASP A 42 4.50 0.78 -14.29
N THR A 43 4.30 -0.52 -14.48
CA THR A 43 4.51 -1.56 -13.48
C THR A 43 5.85 -2.27 -13.66
N LYS A 44 6.32 -2.97 -12.64
CA LYS A 44 7.62 -3.66 -12.66
C LYS A 44 7.69 -4.80 -13.68
N ASP A 45 6.54 -5.36 -14.06
CA ASP A 45 6.42 -6.36 -15.13
C ASP A 45 6.37 -5.77 -16.55
N GLY A 46 6.65 -4.47 -16.71
CA GLY A 46 6.71 -3.79 -18.01
C GLY A 46 5.34 -3.44 -18.60
N LYS A 47 4.25 -3.68 -17.88
CA LYS A 47 2.90 -3.28 -18.28
C LYS A 47 2.58 -1.86 -17.81
N SER A 48 1.34 -1.44 -18.06
CA SER A 48 0.79 -0.21 -17.50
C SER A 48 -0.45 -0.48 -16.64
N HIS A 49 -0.54 0.24 -15.53
CA HIS A 49 -1.70 0.26 -14.65
C HIS A 49 -2.48 1.56 -14.88
N ARG A 50 -3.75 1.45 -15.27
CA ARG A 50 -4.64 2.59 -15.52
C ARG A 50 -5.48 2.90 -14.28
N PHE A 51 -5.70 4.19 -14.04
CA PHE A 51 -6.58 4.66 -12.96
C PHE A 51 -7.94 5.09 -13.51
N LYS A 52 -9.01 4.77 -12.78
CA LYS A 52 -10.33 5.33 -13.06
C LYS A 52 -10.34 6.81 -12.71
N ARG A 53 -10.65 7.66 -13.69
CA ARG A 53 -10.74 9.13 -13.52
C ARG A 53 -11.62 9.53 -12.33
N LYS A 54 -12.77 8.84 -12.16
CA LYS A 54 -13.69 9.07 -11.04
C LYS A 54 -13.08 8.80 -9.65
N GLU A 55 -12.15 7.84 -9.52
CA GLU A 55 -11.46 7.61 -8.25
C GLU A 55 -10.47 8.75 -7.95
N LEU A 56 -9.76 9.26 -8.97
CA LEU A 56 -8.87 10.41 -8.81
C LEU A 56 -9.64 11.68 -8.41
N GLN A 57 -10.79 11.94 -9.04
CA GLN A 57 -11.66 13.07 -8.69
C GLN A 57 -12.26 12.92 -7.28
N TYR A 58 -12.64 11.70 -6.90
CA TYR A 58 -13.07 11.42 -5.53
C TYR A 58 -11.96 11.75 -4.52
N LEU A 59 -10.73 11.30 -4.78
CA LEU A 59 -9.57 11.62 -3.93
C LEU A 59 -9.27 13.12 -3.88
N SER A 60 -9.42 13.84 -4.99
CA SER A 60 -9.19 15.29 -5.01
C SER A 60 -10.20 16.07 -4.19
N ASN A 61 -11.44 15.58 -4.12
CA ASN A 61 -12.50 16.18 -3.31
C ASN A 61 -12.38 15.79 -1.83
N LEU A 62 -11.87 14.58 -1.55
CA LEU A 62 -11.68 14.07 -0.19
C LEU A 62 -10.56 14.79 0.57
N LEU A 63 -9.51 15.20 -0.15
CA LEU A 63 -8.29 15.79 0.43
C LEU A 63 -8.16 17.28 0.12
N PRO A 64 -7.60 18.08 1.05
CA PRO A 64 -7.23 19.46 0.75
C PRO A 64 -6.15 19.54 -0.35
N LYS A 65 -6.17 20.62 -1.13
CA LYS A 65 -5.33 20.79 -2.34
C LYS A 65 -3.83 20.65 -2.08
N ASN A 66 -3.35 21.08 -0.90
CA ASN A 66 -1.94 20.97 -0.51
C ASN A 66 -1.45 19.50 -0.44
N LEU A 67 -2.34 18.55 -0.17
CA LEU A 67 -2.01 17.12 -0.13
C LEU A 67 -2.02 16.45 -1.50
N HIS A 68 -2.54 17.09 -2.55
CA HIS A 68 -2.64 16.46 -3.89
C HIS A 68 -1.25 16.17 -4.49
N LYS A 69 -0.24 16.99 -4.19
CA LYS A 69 1.16 16.72 -4.58
C LYS A 69 1.84 15.66 -3.72
N ARG A 70 1.32 15.42 -2.51
CA ARG A 70 1.89 14.48 -1.52
C ARG A 70 1.32 13.07 -1.66
N LEU A 71 0.02 12.91 -1.98
CA LEU A 71 -0.60 11.61 -2.17
C LEU A 71 0.02 10.87 -3.36
N ARG A 72 0.72 9.76 -3.11
CA ARG A 72 1.33 8.94 -4.16
C ARG A 72 0.48 7.73 -4.49
N LEU A 73 0.09 7.59 -5.76
CA LEU A 73 -0.78 6.53 -6.22
C LEU A 73 -0.04 5.42 -6.99
N PRO A 74 -0.50 4.16 -6.86
CA PRO A 74 -1.57 3.71 -5.98
C PRO A 74 -1.18 3.77 -4.48
N ILE A 75 -2.19 3.87 -3.61
CA ILE A 75 -2.04 3.65 -2.17
C ILE A 75 -1.67 2.17 -1.97
N ILE A 76 -0.55 1.92 -1.29
CA ILE A 76 -0.04 0.57 -1.09
C ILE A 76 -0.60 0.02 0.23
N ILE A 77 -1.30 -1.10 0.12
CA ILE A 77 -1.79 -1.90 1.24
C ILE A 77 -0.78 -3.03 1.47
N THR A 78 0.11 -2.85 2.43
CA THR A 78 1.20 -3.78 2.71
C THR A 78 0.73 -4.94 3.58
N ILE A 79 0.88 -6.15 3.07
CA ILE A 79 0.58 -7.40 3.79
C ILE A 79 1.91 -7.98 4.27
N SER A 80 2.01 -8.26 5.57
CA SER A 80 3.16 -8.91 6.20
C SER A 80 2.69 -9.86 7.29
N PRO A 81 3.33 -11.04 7.45
CA PRO A 81 3.07 -11.93 8.57
C PRO A 81 3.22 -11.25 9.94
N GLN A 82 4.04 -10.20 10.03
CA GLN A 82 4.33 -9.48 11.28
C GLN A 82 3.17 -8.66 11.81
N PHE A 83 2.18 -8.34 10.97
CA PHE A 83 1.03 -7.51 11.36
C PHE A 83 -0.09 -8.32 12.03
N GLY A 84 0.04 -9.65 12.06
CA GLY A 84 -1.00 -10.55 12.51
C GLY A 84 -1.95 -10.99 11.39
N ARG A 85 -2.77 -12.01 11.68
CA ARG A 85 -3.61 -12.67 10.68
C ARG A 85 -4.63 -11.69 10.11
N GLY A 86 -4.57 -11.46 8.80
CA GLY A 86 -5.55 -10.64 8.09
C GLY A 86 -5.39 -9.13 8.31
N ALA A 87 -4.28 -8.70 8.89
CA ALA A 87 -3.91 -7.30 9.00
C ALA A 87 -3.06 -6.86 7.81
N ALA A 88 -3.15 -5.58 7.48
CA ALA A 88 -2.33 -4.90 6.51
C ALA A 88 -2.00 -3.49 7.01
N LYS A 89 -0.92 -2.92 6.48
CA LYS A 89 -0.47 -1.59 6.84
C LYS A 89 -0.52 -0.65 5.64
N ILE A 90 -1.03 0.57 5.87
CA ILE A 90 -0.87 1.70 4.96
C ILE A 90 0.13 2.66 5.61
N SER A 91 1.04 3.20 4.80
CA SER A 91 2.06 4.14 5.27
C SER A 91 2.03 5.42 4.42
N GLY A 92 2.36 6.55 5.05
CA GLY A 92 2.32 7.89 4.47
C GLY A 92 1.14 8.70 4.99
N GLU A 93 1.38 9.97 5.29
CA GLU A 93 0.38 10.84 5.93
C GLU A 93 -0.88 11.03 5.05
N ALA A 94 -0.70 11.32 3.76
CA ALA A 94 -1.81 11.54 2.84
C ALA A 94 -2.58 10.24 2.57
N GLU A 95 -1.86 9.12 2.42
CA GLU A 95 -2.42 7.79 2.22
C GLU A 95 -3.25 7.32 3.43
N CYS A 96 -2.72 7.50 4.63
CA CYS A 96 -3.42 7.19 5.87
C CYS A 96 -4.66 8.07 6.03
N LEU A 97 -4.56 9.38 5.73
CA LEU A 97 -5.71 10.29 5.81
C LEU A 97 -6.85 9.87 4.86
N VAL A 98 -6.52 9.44 3.64
CA VAL A 98 -7.52 8.88 2.71
C VAL A 98 -8.21 7.66 3.31
N ALA A 99 -7.43 6.71 3.84
CA ALA A 99 -7.97 5.50 4.42
C ALA A 99 -8.85 5.80 5.64
N LEU A 100 -8.40 6.66 6.56
CA LEU A 100 -9.15 7.09 7.75
C LEU A 100 -10.49 7.75 7.37
N LYS A 101 -10.48 8.65 6.38
CA LYS A 101 -11.72 9.31 5.92
C LYS A 101 -12.70 8.35 5.26
N ILE A 102 -12.23 7.34 4.52
CA ILE A 102 -13.08 6.33 3.88
C ILE A 102 -13.65 5.34 4.90
N LEU A 103 -12.86 5.03 5.94
CA LEU A 103 -13.22 4.08 6.99
C LEU A 103 -13.95 4.74 8.17
N GLU A 104 -14.10 6.07 8.15
CA GLU A 104 -14.72 6.86 9.23
C GLU A 104 -14.04 6.61 10.58
N LYS A 105 -12.70 6.58 10.58
CA LYS A 105 -11.86 6.34 11.77
C LYS A 105 -11.04 7.56 12.13
N GLU A 106 -10.75 7.68 13.42
CA GLU A 106 -9.81 8.65 13.94
C GLU A 106 -8.36 8.18 13.79
N LYS A 107 -7.45 9.14 13.62
CA LYS A 107 -6.02 8.88 13.50
C LYS A 107 -5.46 8.51 14.87
N LYS A 108 -4.90 7.30 15.00
CA LYS A 108 -4.26 6.84 16.24
C LYS A 108 -2.76 7.14 16.29
N GLU A 109 -2.07 7.06 15.15
CA GLU A 109 -0.61 7.19 15.05
C GLU A 109 -0.21 8.02 13.82
N GLU A 110 1.00 8.59 13.85
CA GLU A 110 1.55 9.35 12.74
C GLU A 110 2.18 8.45 11.67
N GLY A 111 1.77 8.66 10.41
CA GLY A 111 2.45 8.10 9.26
C GLY A 111 2.17 6.63 8.96
N GLU A 112 1.52 5.88 9.86
CA GLU A 112 1.12 4.49 9.63
C GLU A 112 -0.31 4.21 10.11
N LEU A 113 -1.00 3.31 9.40
CA LEU A 113 -2.34 2.86 9.73
C LEU A 113 -2.44 1.34 9.55
N LEU A 114 -2.70 0.64 10.66
CA LEU A 114 -3.04 -0.77 10.64
C LEU A 114 -4.53 -0.94 10.32
N ILE A 115 -4.82 -1.75 9.31
CA ILE A 115 -6.18 -2.09 8.88
C ILE A 115 -6.38 -3.60 8.77
N TYR A 116 -7.61 -4.06 8.99
CA TYR A 116 -7.98 -5.48 8.94
C TYR A 116 -8.85 -5.81 7.73
N ARG A 117 -9.05 -7.11 7.47
CA ARG A 117 -9.83 -7.63 6.32
C ARG A 117 -11.14 -6.87 6.01
N PRO A 118 -12.01 -6.53 6.98
CA PRO A 118 -13.23 -5.77 6.68
C PRO A 118 -12.94 -4.37 6.12
N GLU A 119 -11.95 -3.68 6.69
CA GLU A 119 -11.54 -2.33 6.29
C GLU A 119 -10.82 -2.34 4.95
N ILE A 120 -9.96 -3.33 4.71
CA ILE A 120 -9.33 -3.56 3.41
C ILE A 120 -10.40 -3.73 2.33
N ARG A 121 -11.44 -4.51 2.63
CA ARG A 121 -12.58 -4.73 1.71
C ARG A 121 -13.34 -3.42 1.45
N ALA A 122 -13.64 -2.65 2.49
CA ALA A 122 -14.32 -1.37 2.36
C ALA A 122 -13.50 -0.37 1.51
N LEU A 123 -12.20 -0.25 1.81
CA LEU A 123 -11.28 0.62 1.08
C LEU A 123 -11.18 0.24 -0.39
N ARG A 124 -10.99 -1.05 -0.70
CA ARG A 124 -10.89 -1.53 -2.09
C ARG A 124 -12.19 -1.51 -2.85
N LYS A 125 -13.34 -1.57 -2.16
CA LYS A 125 -14.65 -1.35 -2.78
C LYS A 125 -14.78 0.09 -3.29
N LYS A 126 -14.25 1.07 -2.55
CA LYS A 126 -14.26 2.49 -2.92
C LYS A 126 -13.16 2.86 -3.92
N LEU A 127 -11.96 2.31 -3.75
CA LEU A 127 -10.76 2.64 -4.53
C LEU A 127 -10.13 1.42 -5.26
N PRO A 128 -10.86 0.75 -6.19
CA PRO A 128 -10.33 -0.44 -6.87
C PRO A 128 -9.06 -0.23 -7.68
N THR A 129 -8.88 0.94 -8.31
CA THR A 129 -7.74 1.21 -9.21
C THR A 129 -6.69 2.12 -8.59
N THR A 130 -7.03 2.85 -7.53
CA THR A 130 -6.10 3.73 -6.81
C THR A 130 -5.48 3.08 -5.58
N THR A 131 -5.70 1.78 -5.37
CA THR A 131 -5.06 0.96 -4.32
C THR A 131 -4.43 -0.30 -4.90
N GLN A 132 -3.31 -0.78 -4.32
CA GLN A 132 -2.68 -2.05 -4.68
C GLN A 132 -2.11 -2.75 -3.45
N TYR A 133 -2.05 -4.08 -3.48
CA TYR A 133 -1.39 -4.87 -2.45
C TYR A 133 0.11 -4.96 -2.70
N ALA A 134 0.90 -4.85 -1.64
CA ALA A 134 2.31 -5.22 -1.63
C ALA A 134 2.56 -6.30 -0.58
N PHE A 135 3.35 -7.30 -0.92
CA PHE A 135 3.79 -8.31 0.03
C PHE A 135 5.15 -7.94 0.57
N GLN A 136 5.27 -7.88 1.90
CA GLN A 136 6.53 -7.68 2.58
C GLN A 136 6.81 -8.83 3.52
N ILE A 137 8.04 -9.30 3.50
CA ILE A 137 8.59 -10.15 4.56
C ILE A 137 9.72 -9.35 5.15
N SER A 138 9.58 -8.95 6.41
CA SER A 138 10.76 -8.62 7.22
C SER A 138 11.15 -9.88 8.01
N PRO A 139 12.45 -10.14 8.24
CA PRO A 139 12.84 -11.17 9.19
C PRO A 139 12.16 -10.90 10.54
N PRO A 140 11.71 -11.93 11.28
CA PRO A 140 11.09 -11.73 12.58
C PRO A 140 12.08 -10.98 13.49
N THR A 141 11.71 -9.77 13.90
CA THR A 141 12.43 -9.05 14.95
C THR A 141 12.11 -9.75 16.27
N LYS A 142 13.12 -9.98 17.11
CA LYS A 142 13.01 -10.73 18.38
C LYS A 142 11.99 -10.15 19.39
N SER A 143 11.39 -8.99 19.11
CA SER A 143 10.45 -8.30 20.02
C SER A 143 9.04 -8.86 20.03
N ASN A 144 8.64 -9.73 19.10
CA ASN A 144 7.26 -10.24 19.00
C ASN A 144 7.08 -11.68 19.53
N ILE A 145 8.01 -12.20 20.33
CA ILE A 145 7.89 -13.56 20.92
C ILE A 145 7.19 -13.54 22.28
N HIS A 146 6.96 -12.37 22.88
CA HIS A 146 6.25 -12.25 24.16
C HIS A 146 5.03 -11.36 24.02
N GLN A 147 3.96 -11.89 23.42
CA GLN A 147 2.56 -11.63 23.78
C GLN A 147 1.66 -12.42 22.82
N GLY A 148 1.55 -13.71 23.10
CA GLY A 148 0.47 -14.58 22.66
C GLY A 148 0.06 -15.39 23.86
N PHE A 149 -1.19 -15.24 24.27
CA PHE A 149 -1.89 -16.04 25.27
C PHE A 149 -1.75 -17.54 25.01
#